data_AF-A0A7W8GHT0-F1
#
_entry.id   AF-A0A7W8GHT0-F1
#
_cell.length_a   1.000
_cell.length_b   1.000
_cell.length_c   1.000
_cell.angle_alpha   90.00
_cell.angle_beta   90.00
_cell.angle_gamma   90.00
#
_symmetry.space_group_name_H-M   'P 1'
#
loop_
_entity.id
_entity.type
_entity.pdbx_description
1 polymer ?
#
loop_
_entity_poly.entity_id
_entity_poly.type
_entity_poly.pdbx_seq_one_letter_code
_entity_poly.pdbx_strand_id
1 'polypeptide(L)'
;MKLGADGAVAARQTGGLEWARAPRVTMVDTVGAGDTLNAAYLHAVLEGHDLRSCLNFGVQIAPQAVSSTDRHALPPFLKSV
;
A
#
# COMPACT_ATOMS: atom_id res chain seq x y z
N MET A 1 9.95 -4.79 0.37
CA MET A 1 9.61 -5.71 1.46
C MET A 1 8.48 -5.12 2.28
N LYS A 2 7.43 -5.91 2.54
CA LYS A 2 6.28 -5.52 3.35
C LYS A 2 6.57 -5.82 4.83
N LEU A 3 6.19 -4.93 5.73
CA LEU A 3 6.46 -5.01 7.17
C LEU A 3 5.15 -4.97 8.01
N GLY A 4 3.99 -5.23 7.38
CA GLY A 4 2.70 -5.23 8.07
C GLY A 4 2.35 -3.87 8.68
N ALA A 5 2.02 -3.85 9.97
CA ALA A 5 1.68 -2.64 10.72
C ALA A 5 2.79 -1.59 10.77
N ASP A 6 4.04 -1.99 10.51
CA ASP A 6 5.18 -1.06 10.48
C ASP A 6 5.37 -0.41 9.09
N GLY A 7 4.61 -0.85 8.08
CA GLY A 7 4.60 -0.30 6.73
C GLY A 7 5.41 -1.13 5.74
N ALA A 8 6.32 -0.50 5.01
CA ALA A 8 7.13 -1.17 3.99
C ALA A 8 8.50 -0.48 3.78
N VAL A 9 9.43 -1.24 3.23
CA VAL A 9 10.77 -0.77 2.83
C VAL A 9 11.05 -1.17 1.40
N ALA A 10 11.67 -0.29 0.61
CA ALA A 10 12.12 -0.57 -0.75
C ALA A 10 13.61 -0.27 -0.91
N ALA A 11 14.32 -1.08 -1.67
CA ALA A 11 15.72 -0.83 -2.00
C ALA A 11 15.80 -0.05 -3.33
N ARG A 12 16.69 0.94 -3.37
CA ARG A 12 17.05 1.60 -4.63
C ARG A 12 18.09 0.77 -5.38
N GLN A 13 18.02 0.82 -6.71
CA GLN A 13 19.06 0.23 -7.57
C GLN A 13 20.44 0.84 -7.32
N THR A 14 20.50 2.13 -7.00
CA THR A 14 21.74 2.86 -6.69
C THR A 14 22.28 2.58 -5.28
N GLY A 15 21.68 1.64 -4.55
CA GLY A 15 21.92 1.45 -3.13
C GLY A 15 21.06 2.38 -2.26
N GLY A 16 20.85 1.96 -1.02
CA GLY A 16 20.02 2.66 -0.04
C GLY A 16 18.58 2.12 0.07
N LEU A 17 17.94 2.45 1.18
CA LEU A 17 16.60 1.99 1.54
C LEU A 17 15.65 3.18 1.68
N GLU A 18 14.44 3.04 1.13
CA GLU A 18 13.31 3.93 1.34
C GLU A 18 12.30 3.26 2.27
N TRP A 19 11.83 4.00 3.26
CA TRP A 19 10.91 3.50 4.28
C TRP A 19 9.61 4.29 4.23
N ALA A 20 8.49 3.57 4.27
CA ALA A 20 7.16 4.15 4.43
C ALA A 20 6.49 3.54 5.66
N ARG A 21 6.00 4.39 6.56
CA ARG A 21 5.28 3.98 7.76
C ARG A 21 3.80 3.83 7.47
N ALA A 22 3.20 2.73 7.93
CA ALA A 22 1.75 2.58 7.86
C ALA A 22 1.05 3.53 8.85
N PRO A 23 -0.10 4.12 8.47
CA PRO A 23 -0.93 4.80 9.44
C PRO A 23 -1.48 3.80 10.46
N ARG A 24 -1.59 4.25 11.71
CA ARG A 24 -2.12 3.43 12.80
C ARG A 24 -3.64 3.35 12.67
N VAL A 25 -4.14 2.17 12.33
CA VAL A 25 -5.59 1.88 12.24
C VAL A 25 -5.95 0.69 13.11
N THR A 26 -7.19 0.64 13.60
CA THR A 26 -7.74 -0.56 14.24
C THR A 26 -7.97 -1.62 13.16
N MET A 27 -7.24 -2.74 13.24
CA MET A 27 -7.39 -3.83 12.27
C MET A 27 -8.63 -4.66 12.61
N VAL A 28 -9.49 -4.87 11.62
CA VAL A 28 -10.70 -5.71 11.74
C VAL A 28 -10.47 -7.05 11.05
N ASP A 29 -9.90 -7.04 9.84
CA ASP A 29 -9.53 -8.24 9.08
C ASP A 29 -8.28 -7.95 8.24
N THR A 30 -7.18 -8.68 8.40
CA THR A 30 -5.92 -8.39 7.68
C THR A 30 -5.82 -9.02 6.27
N VAL A 31 -6.83 -9.80 5.85
CA VAL A 31 -6.81 -10.47 4.54
C VAL A 31 -6.80 -9.43 3.42
N GLY A 32 -5.97 -9.65 2.39
CA GLY A 32 -5.89 -8.78 1.21
C GLY A 32 -5.08 -7.49 1.38
N ALA A 33 -4.61 -7.14 2.59
CA ALA A 33 -3.77 -5.96 2.81
C ALA A 33 -2.50 -5.97 1.95
N GLY A 34 -1.87 -7.15 1.84
CA GLY A 34 -0.64 -7.33 1.09
C GLY A 34 -0.82 -7.21 -0.42
N ASP A 35 -1.95 -7.65 -0.96
CA ASP A 35 -2.29 -7.54 -2.38
C ASP A 35 -2.71 -6.11 -2.72
N THR A 36 -3.49 -5.47 -1.85
CA THR A 36 -3.84 -4.06 -1.95
C THR A 36 -2.61 -3.17 -1.97
N LEU A 37 -1.64 -3.43 -1.09
CA LEU A 37 -0.35 -2.71 -1.10
C LEU A 37 0.36 -2.86 -2.44
N ASN A 38 0.46 -4.10 -2.95
CA ASN A 38 1.14 -4.38 -4.20
C ASN A 38 0.43 -3.70 -5.39
N ALA A 39 -0.90 -3.78 -5.45
CA ALA A 39 -1.70 -3.16 -6.52
C ALA A 39 -1.57 -1.63 -6.51
N ALA A 40 -1.69 -1.00 -5.34
CA ALA A 40 -1.52 0.44 -5.20
C ALA A 40 -0.08 0.89 -5.54
N TYR A 41 0.94 0.15 -5.09
CA TYR A 41 2.33 0.43 -5.46
C TYR A 41 2.54 0.35 -6.98
N LEU A 42 2.06 -0.72 -7.63
CA LEU A 42 2.18 -0.89 -9.08
C LEU A 42 1.41 0.18 -9.85
N HIS A 43 0.22 0.58 -9.38
CA HIS A 43 -0.51 1.70 -9.96
C HIS A 43 0.33 2.98 -9.95
N ALA A 44 0.91 3.35 -8.80
CA ALA A 44 1.75 4.53 -8.70
C ALA A 44 3.02 4.46 -9.58
N VAL A 45 3.59 3.26 -9.75
CA VAL A 45 4.71 3.04 -10.69
C VAL A 45 4.27 3.28 -12.13
N LEU A 46 3.09 2.78 -12.53
CA LEU A 46 2.54 2.96 -13.88
C LEU A 46 2.20 4.43 -14.17
N GLU A 47 1.82 5.21 -13.16
CA GLU A 47 1.64 6.67 -13.24
C GLU A 47 2.97 7.45 -13.29
N GLY A 48 4.12 6.76 -13.20
CA GLY A 48 5.44 7.38 -13.33
C GLY A 48 5.95 8.08 -12.06
N HIS A 49 5.39 7.76 -10.88
CA HIS A 49 5.86 8.31 -9.62
C HIS A 49 7.23 7.76 -9.20
N ASP A 50 7.93 8.52 -8.35
CA ASP A 50 9.18 8.07 -7.76
C ASP A 50 8.98 6.95 -6.72
N LEU A 51 10.07 6.21 -6.40
CA LEU A 51 10.05 5.07 -5.49
C LEU A 51 9.40 5.37 -4.12
N ARG A 52 9.71 6.54 -3.54
CA ARG A 52 9.22 6.91 -2.22
C ARG A 52 7.72 7.21 -2.27
N SER A 53 7.29 7.90 -3.33
CA SER A 53 5.88 8.18 -3.60
C SER A 53 5.08 6.90 -3.82
N CYS A 54 5.59 5.95 -4.63
CA CYS A 54 4.96 4.64 -4.82
C CYS A 54 4.84 3.85 -3.52
N LEU A 55 5.90 3.81 -2.71
CA LEU A 55 5.94 3.09 -1.44
C LEU A 55 4.95 3.70 -0.42
N ASN A 56 4.93 5.03 -0.31
CA ASN A 56 3.99 5.73 0.56
C ASN A 56 2.55 5.55 0.12
N PHE A 57 2.27 5.56 -1.18
CA PHE A 57 0.93 5.36 -1.69
C PHE A 57 0.40 3.97 -1.35
N GLY A 58 1.17 2.91 -1.61
CA GLY A 58 0.78 1.55 -1.26
C GLY A 58 0.53 1.35 0.23
N VAL A 59 1.38 1.93 1.08
CA VAL A 59 1.28 1.82 2.54
C VAL A 59 0.11 2.62 3.13
N GLN A 60 -0.30 3.73 2.50
CA GLN A 60 -1.47 4.50 2.94
C GLN A 60 -2.80 3.86 2.54
N ILE A 61 -2.81 3.13 1.42
CA ILE A 61 -4.02 2.51 0.87
C ILE A 61 -4.31 1.14 1.49
N ALA A 62 -3.28 0.32 1.75
CA ALA A 62 -3.44 -1.03 2.29
C ALA A 62 -4.29 -1.14 3.57
N PRO A 63 -4.22 -0.19 4.53
CA PRO A 63 -5.07 -0.16 5.72
C PRO A 63 -6.58 -0.10 5.45
N GLN A 64 -7.00 0.42 4.30
CA GLN A 64 -8.43 0.53 3.95
C GLN A 64 -9.05 -0.81 3.59
N ALA A 65 -8.25 -1.74 3.06
CA ALA A 65 -8.69 -3.10 2.77
C ALA A 65 -8.96 -3.91 4.05
N VAL A 66 -8.35 -3.52 5.17
CA VAL A 66 -8.41 -4.27 6.44
C VAL A 66 -9.34 -3.66 7.50
N SER A 67 -9.86 -2.47 7.22
CA SER A 67 -10.81 -1.76 8.07
C SER A 67 -12.27 -2.02 7.71
N SER A 68 -12.54 -2.92 6.76
CA SER A 68 -13.87 -3.24 6.23
C SER A 68 -14.13 -4.75 6.30
N THR A 69 -15.29 -5.17 6.79
CA THR A 69 -15.75 -6.57 6.75
C THR A 69 -16.28 -6.97 5.35
N ASP A 70 -16.51 -5.98 4.48
CA ASP A 70 -17.00 -6.20 3.12
C ASP A 70 -15.86 -6.52 2.15
N ARG A 71 -15.75 -7.82 1.82
CA ARG A 71 -14.71 -8.40 0.95
C ARG A 71 -14.76 -7.95 -0.53
N HIS A 72 -15.74 -7.13 -0.89
CA HIS A 72 -15.98 -6.62 -2.26
C HIS A 72 -15.93 -5.09 -2.34
N ALA A 73 -15.62 -4.39 -1.24
CA ALA A 73 -15.49 -2.94 -1.26
C ALA A 73 -14.19 -2.56 -1.97
N LEU A 74 -14.27 -2.33 -3.28
CA LEU A 74 -13.17 -1.70 -4.03
C LEU A 74 -12.91 -0.31 -3.43
N PRO A 75 -11.66 0.04 -3.14
CA PRO A 75 -11.35 1.36 -2.64
C PRO A 75 -11.74 2.42 -3.69
N PRO A 76 -12.14 3.63 -3.27
CA PRO A 76 -12.78 4.62 -4.16
C PRO A 76 -11.98 4.97 -5.42
N PHE A 77 -10.65 4.86 -5.37
CA PHE A 77 -9.77 5.17 -6.50
C PHE A 77 -9.76 4.10 -7.62
N LEU A 78 -10.35 2.92 -7.40
CA LEU A 78 -10.51 1.87 -8.42
C LEU A 78 -11.87 1.92 -9.14
N LYS A 79 -12.74 2.90 -8.82
CA LYS A 79 -14.10 3.00 -9.39
C LYS A 79 -14.18 3.87 -10.66
N SER A 80 -13.06 4.38 -11.15
CA SER A 80 -13.01 5.34 -12.27
C SER A 80 -12.18 4.85 -13.46
N VAL A 81 -12.27 3.55 -13.79
CA VAL A 81 -11.77 2.98 -15.05
C VAL A 81 -12.91 2.76 -16.03
#